data_AF-A0A954Q978-F1
#
_entry.id   AF-A0A954Q978-F1
#
_cell.length_a   1.000
_cell.length_b   1.000
_cell.length_c   1.000
_cell.angle_alpha   90.00
_cell.angle_beta   90.00
_cell.angle_gamma   90.00
#
_symmetry.space_group_name_H-M   'P 1'
#
loop_
_entity.id
_entity.type
_entity.pdbx_description
1 polymer ?
#
loop_
_entity_poly.entity_id
_entity_poly.type
_entity_poly.pdbx_seq_one_letter_code
_entity_poly.pdbx_strand_id
1 'polypeptide(L)'
;MASTRRQFLIHSSLATVAFVGRDALAAKTDTRLKVSLAQWTLNKDLRSGKIDNLDFAKIAHEHGINAIEYVNQFFMHKAKDMQYLGEMKQRAADLGV
;
A
#
# COMPACT_ATOMS: atom_id res chain seq x y z
N MET A 1 -11.14 -60.16 1.89
CA MET A 1 -10.92 -58.82 1.31
C MET A 1 -9.45 -58.46 1.49
N ALA A 2 -8.65 -58.54 0.43
CA ALA A 2 -7.21 -58.26 0.50
C ALA A 2 -6.95 -56.75 0.32
N SER A 3 -6.28 -56.11 1.28
CA SER A 3 -5.85 -54.71 1.18
C SER A 3 -4.58 -54.62 0.33
N THR A 4 -4.55 -53.70 -0.64
CA THR A 4 -3.45 -53.59 -1.62
C THR A 4 -2.47 -52.47 -1.25
N ARG A 5 -1.17 -52.65 -1.54
CA ARG A 5 -0.08 -51.67 -1.29
C ARG A 5 -0.39 -50.24 -1.79
N ARG A 6 -1.20 -50.12 -2.84
CA ARG A 6 -1.64 -48.84 -3.41
C ARG A 6 -2.64 -48.09 -2.51
N GLN A 7 -3.49 -48.82 -1.78
CA GLN A 7 -4.35 -48.23 -0.75
C GLN A 7 -3.53 -47.77 0.47
N PHE A 8 -2.47 -48.49 0.82
CA PHE A 8 -1.56 -48.09 1.91
C PHE A 8 -0.84 -46.76 1.61
N LEU A 9 -0.34 -46.57 0.38
CA LEU A 9 0.31 -45.31 -0.03
C LEU A 9 -0.65 -44.11 -0.11
N ILE A 10 -1.92 -44.32 -0.46
CA ILE A 10 -2.93 -43.26 -0.46
C ILE A 10 -3.34 -42.88 0.98
N HIS A 11 -3.40 -43.84 1.90
CA HIS A 11 -3.76 -43.56 3.30
C HIS A 11 -2.60 -43.00 4.14
N SER A 12 -1.35 -43.19 3.72
CA SER A 12 -0.17 -42.68 4.46
C SER A 12 0.19 -41.23 4.14
N SER A 13 -0.33 -40.63 3.05
CA SER A 13 -0.07 -39.22 2.69
C SER A 13 -0.99 -38.21 3.40
N LEU A 14 -2.11 -38.64 3.98
CA LEU A 14 -3.05 -37.76 4.70
C LEU A 14 -2.68 -37.52 6.17
N ALA A 15 -1.75 -38.29 6.73
CA ALA A 15 -1.43 -38.22 8.16
C ALA A 15 -0.37 -37.16 8.51
N THR A 16 0.46 -36.71 7.57
CA THR A 16 1.55 -35.75 7.83
C THR A 16 1.12 -34.28 7.80
N VAL A 17 -0.04 -33.94 7.22
CA VAL A 17 -0.49 -32.55 7.11
C VAL A 17 -1.14 -32.04 8.42
N ALA A 18 -1.56 -32.93 9.32
CA ALA A 18 -2.25 -32.55 10.55
C ALA A 18 -1.36 -31.93 11.64
N PHE A 19 -0.02 -31.93 11.47
CA PHE A 19 0.93 -31.39 12.45
C PHE A 19 1.65 -30.10 12.00
N VAL A 20 1.23 -29.47 10.90
CA VAL A 20 1.67 -28.10 10.62
C VAL A 20 0.84 -27.17 11.51
N GLY A 21 1.42 -26.78 12.64
CA GLY A 21 0.78 -26.03 13.70
C GLY A 21 -0.08 -24.87 13.19
N ARG A 22 -1.27 -24.72 13.78
CA ARG A 22 -2.21 -23.61 13.52
C ARG A 22 -1.54 -22.23 13.65
N ASP A 23 -0.44 -22.15 14.41
CA ASP A 23 0.36 -20.93 14.60
C ASP A 23 1.06 -20.46 13.33
N ALA A 24 1.34 -21.36 12.36
CA ALA A 24 1.96 -20.99 11.09
C ALA A 24 1.02 -20.20 10.16
N LEU A 25 -0.29 -20.16 10.46
CA LEU A 25 -1.30 -19.42 9.71
C LEU A 25 -1.79 -18.16 10.42
N ALA A 26 -1.22 -17.81 11.57
CA ALA A 26 -1.55 -16.56 12.26
C ALA A 26 -0.94 -15.37 11.51
N ALA A 27 -1.67 -14.86 10.52
CA ALA A 27 -1.35 -13.58 9.89
C ALA A 27 -1.27 -12.50 10.97
N LYS A 28 -0.11 -11.86 11.10
CA LYS A 28 0.10 -10.77 12.06
C LYS A 28 -0.68 -9.55 11.57
N THR A 29 -1.89 -9.35 12.08
CA THR A 29 -2.67 -8.15 11.81
C THR A 29 -1.95 -6.95 12.43
N ASP A 30 -1.53 -6.00 11.61
CA ASP A 30 -1.02 -4.72 12.12
C ASP A 30 -2.17 -3.97 12.78
N THR A 31 -2.10 -3.81 14.09
CA THR A 31 -3.12 -3.12 14.89
C THR A 31 -2.93 -1.60 14.89
N ARG A 32 -1.86 -1.09 14.27
CA ARG A 32 -1.63 0.36 14.17
C ARG A 32 -2.61 0.98 13.19
N LEU A 33 -3.12 2.15 13.55
CA LEU A 33 -3.87 2.98 12.64
C LEU A 33 -2.93 3.46 11.52
N LYS A 34 -3.39 3.34 10.28
CA LYS A 34 -2.72 3.93 9.12
C LYS A 34 -3.10 5.41 9.06
N VAL A 35 -2.10 6.28 8.95
CA VAL A 35 -2.27 7.73 8.90
C VAL A 35 -1.95 8.23 7.51
N SER A 36 -2.79 9.12 6.99
CA SER A 36 -2.60 9.85 5.75
C SER A 36 -2.32 11.34 6.03
N LEU A 37 -1.65 12.02 5.10
CA LEU A 37 -1.47 13.46 5.12
C LEU A 37 -2.46 14.11 4.15
N ALA A 38 -3.36 14.94 4.66
CA ALA A 38 -4.24 15.75 3.82
C ALA A 38 -3.48 16.95 3.25
N GLN A 39 -3.60 17.20 1.94
CA GLN A 39 -2.86 18.26 1.25
C GLN A 39 -3.15 19.66 1.81
N TRP A 40 -4.36 19.86 2.34
CA TRP A 40 -4.75 21.12 2.97
C TRP A 40 -3.93 21.50 4.20
N THR A 41 -3.20 20.54 4.80
CA THR A 41 -2.22 20.80 5.87
C THR A 41 -1.16 21.82 5.42
N LEU A 42 -0.80 21.82 4.13
CA LEU A 42 0.19 22.72 3.53
C LEU A 42 -0.45 23.89 2.75
N ASN A 43 -1.73 24.19 2.99
CA ASN A 43 -2.48 25.17 2.19
C ASN A 43 -1.78 26.55 2.09
N LYS A 44 -1.20 27.06 3.18
CA LYS A 44 -0.50 28.36 3.16
C LYS A 44 0.72 28.32 2.24
N ASP A 45 1.55 27.28 2.37
CA ASP A 45 2.80 27.16 1.62
C ASP A 45 2.51 26.88 0.13
N LEU A 46 1.56 26.01 -0.19
CA LEU A 46 1.09 25.74 -1.55
C LEU A 46 0.51 27.00 -2.21
N ARG A 47 -0.37 27.76 -1.52
CA ARG A 47 -0.94 29.00 -2.05
C ARG A 47 0.09 30.11 -2.23
N SER A 48 1.12 30.14 -1.39
CA SER A 48 2.21 31.11 -1.52
C SER A 48 3.20 30.76 -2.63
N GLY A 49 3.13 29.57 -3.22
CA GLY A 49 4.12 29.06 -4.18
C GLY A 49 5.45 28.66 -3.56
N LYS A 50 5.56 28.65 -2.23
CA LYS A 50 6.76 28.20 -1.50
C LYS A 50 7.03 26.71 -1.70
N ILE A 51 5.98 25.93 -1.89
CA ILE A 51 6.02 24.50 -2.21
C ILE A 51 5.23 24.27 -3.50
N ASP A 52 5.78 23.51 -4.44
CA ASP A 52 5.06 23.08 -5.62
C ASP A 52 4.11 21.91 -5.29
N ASN A 53 2.96 21.83 -5.97
CA ASN A 53 2.02 20.71 -5.81
C ASN A 53 2.67 19.35 -6.07
N LEU A 54 3.62 19.27 -7.01
CA LEU A 54 4.36 18.04 -7.34
C LEU A 54 5.37 17.62 -6.26
N ASP A 55 5.66 18.48 -5.28
CA ASP A 55 6.53 18.16 -4.14
C ASP A 55 5.76 17.63 -2.93
N PHE A 56 4.41 17.59 -3.00
CA PHE A 56 3.59 17.18 -1.87
C PHE A 56 3.89 15.74 -1.39
N ALA A 57 4.03 14.78 -2.33
CA ALA A 57 4.36 13.40 -2.00
C ALA A 57 5.74 13.28 -1.32
N LYS A 58 6.72 14.09 -1.76
CA LYS A 58 8.05 14.17 -1.14
C LYS A 58 7.97 14.63 0.31
N ILE A 59 7.18 15.66 0.59
CA ILE A 59 7.03 16.17 1.96
C ILE A 59 6.37 15.12 2.86
N ALA A 60 5.35 14.41 2.38
CA ALA A 60 4.73 13.33 3.14
C ALA A 60 5.75 12.22 3.49
N HIS A 61 6.55 11.80 2.50
CA HIS A 61 7.62 10.82 2.68
C HIS A 61 8.68 11.27 3.69
N GLU A 62 9.13 12.53 3.63
CA GLU A 62 10.09 13.10 4.58
C GLU A 62 9.56 13.11 6.03
N HIS A 63 8.25 13.12 6.22
CA HIS A 63 7.58 12.99 7.51
C HIS A 63 7.22 11.55 7.90
N GLY A 64 7.61 10.55 7.10
CA GLY A 64 7.31 9.14 7.35
C GLY A 64 5.84 8.77 7.11
N ILE A 65 5.11 9.54 6.30
CA ILE A 65 3.72 9.31 5.95
C ILE A 65 3.65 8.79 4.50
N ASN A 66 3.13 7.58 4.34
CA ASN A 66 3.11 6.84 3.08
C ASN A 66 1.72 6.82 2.42
N ALA A 67 0.86 7.77 2.75
CA ALA A 67 -0.46 7.92 2.15
C ALA A 67 -0.84 9.41 2.15
N ILE A 68 -1.37 9.90 1.03
CA ILE A 68 -1.68 11.31 0.84
C ILE A 68 -3.07 11.51 0.24
N GLU A 69 -3.69 12.66 0.54
CA GLU A 69 -5.00 13.04 0.02
C GLU A 69 -4.89 14.37 -0.73
N TYR A 70 -4.96 14.30 -2.07
CA TYR A 70 -4.87 15.47 -2.95
C TYR A 70 -6.14 16.33 -2.92
N VAL A 71 -5.97 17.64 -3.10
CA VAL A 71 -7.05 18.64 -3.22
C VAL A 71 -6.92 19.36 -4.55
N ASN A 72 -7.96 19.25 -5.39
CA ASN A 72 -7.96 19.76 -6.76
C ASN A 72 -7.63 21.27 -6.89
N GLN A 73 -7.88 22.07 -5.86
CA GLN A 73 -7.62 23.52 -5.87
C GLN A 73 -6.16 23.87 -6.20
N PHE A 74 -5.21 22.99 -5.87
CA PHE A 74 -3.79 23.21 -6.14
C PHE A 74 -3.36 22.83 -7.56
N PHE A 75 -4.26 22.24 -8.35
CA PHE A 75 -4.02 21.81 -9.74
C PHE A 75 -5.28 21.91 -10.61
N MET A 76 -6.17 22.88 -10.38
CA MET A 76 -7.51 22.93 -11.01
C MET A 76 -7.49 22.89 -12.54
N HIS A 77 -6.47 23.50 -13.15
CA HIS A 77 -6.34 23.58 -14.61
C HIS A 77 -5.60 22.39 -15.23
N LYS A 78 -5.28 21.37 -14.42
CA LYS A 78 -4.47 20.21 -14.82
C LYS A 78 -5.27 18.91 -14.91
N ALA A 79 -6.59 18.95 -14.73
CA ALA A 79 -7.43 17.74 -14.74
C ALA A 79 -7.37 16.91 -16.04
N LYS A 80 -7.00 17.52 -17.17
CA LYS A 80 -6.82 16.85 -18.48
C LYS A 80 -5.36 16.78 -18.92
N ASP A 81 -4.44 17.31 -18.11
CA ASP A 81 -3.01 17.31 -18.39
C ASP A 81 -2.45 15.94 -17.98
N MET A 82 -2.52 14.97 -18.89
CA MET A 82 -2.12 13.59 -18.61
C MET A 82 -0.63 13.46 -18.30
N GLN A 83 0.20 14.37 -18.82
CA GLN A 83 1.61 14.43 -18.48
C GLN A 83 1.79 14.84 -17.02
N TYR A 84 1.12 15.91 -16.59
CA TYR A 84 1.14 16.38 -15.21
C TYR A 84 0.61 15.33 -14.23
N LEU A 85 -0.53 14.71 -14.53
CA LEU A 85 -1.10 13.66 -13.70
C LEU A 85 -0.22 12.41 -13.65
N GLY A 86 0.43 12.07 -14.77
CA GLY A 86 1.41 10.99 -14.84
C GLY A 86 2.61 11.26 -13.95
N GLU A 87 3.16 12.48 -13.99
CA GLU A 87 4.26 12.90 -13.13
C GLU A 87 3.87 12.89 -11.64
N MET A 88 2.69 13.43 -11.30
CA MET A 88 2.18 13.42 -9.94
C MET A 88 2.04 12.00 -9.38
N LYS A 89 1.55 11.06 -10.20
CA LYS A 89 1.49 9.63 -9.86
C LYS A 89 2.89 9.01 -9.73
N GLN A 90 3.79 9.30 -10.66
CA GLN A 90 5.13 8.73 -10.68
C GLN A 90 5.93 9.14 -9.45
N ARG A 91 5.92 10.44 -9.09
CA ARG A 91 6.63 10.95 -7.91
C ARG A 91 6.13 10.33 -6.61
N ALA A 92 4.83 10.09 -6.47
CA ALA A 92 4.28 9.37 -5.33
C ALA A 92 4.74 7.91 -5.30
N ALA A 93 4.66 7.22 -6.44
CA ALA A 93 5.08 5.83 -6.57
C ALA A 93 6.59 5.63 -6.27
N ASP A 94 7.46 6.53 -6.74
CA ASP A 94 8.90 6.47 -6.52
C ASP A 94 9.27 6.57 -5.03
N LEU A 95 8.41 7.17 -4.21
CA LEU A 95 8.59 7.37 -2.77
C LEU A 95 7.80 6.38 -1.92
N GLY A 96 7.03 5.48 -2.54
CA GLY A 96 6.16 4.54 -1.85
C GLY A 96 4.99 5.21 -1.12
N VAL A 97 4.48 6.32 -1.65
CA VAL A 97 3.36 7.11 -1.13
C VAL A 97 2.10 6.89 -1.97
#